data_AF-A0A251P3K2-F1
#
_entry.id   AF-A0A251P3K2-F1
#
_cell.length_a   1.000
_cell.length_b   1.000
_cell.length_c   1.000
_cell.angle_alpha   90.00
_cell.angle_beta   90.00
_cell.angle_gamma   90.00
#
_symmetry.space_group_name_H-M   'P 1'
#
loop_
_entity.id
_entity.type
_entity.pdbx_description
1 polymer ?
#
loop_
_entity_poly.entity_id
_entity_poly.type
_entity_poly.pdbx_seq_one_letter_code
_entity_poly.pdbx_strand_id
1 'polypeptide(L)'
;MTLSSFFKTRCPLPPPRFTSIHNNNYNNIITLSTSVVPVTTDLRESVRNQTDVGLRMTNHLFQTKADGQNMVYSPLSIHVLLSLTAAGTKGATQDELLSFLKSKSTAELNSLASNLVPLVFADSSPREVVDTFYKGVPKQIDFQNKAEEARTEVNSWAAKETKGLIEEVLPSRTGNSSTRLILANALYFKGVWDNEFHESKTKKYVFHLLNGRSNIEAPFMTSHDEQFISAFC
;
A
#
# COMPACT_ATOMS: atom_id res chain seq x y z
N MET A 1 -13.42 -29.96 21.41
CA MET A 1 -12.27 -30.75 21.90
C MET A 1 -11.06 -30.25 21.14
N THR A 2 -10.12 -29.69 21.89
CA THR A 2 -8.96 -28.90 21.49
C THR A 2 -7.93 -29.73 20.71
N LEU A 3 -7.28 -29.16 19.70
CA LEU A 3 -5.83 -29.31 19.57
C LEU A 3 -5.21 -28.08 18.88
N SER A 4 -4.32 -27.46 19.64
CA SER A 4 -3.45 -26.33 19.31
C SER A 4 -2.23 -26.78 18.51
N SER A 5 -1.68 -25.89 17.69
CA SER A 5 -0.24 -25.82 17.45
C SER A 5 0.24 -24.36 17.54
N PHE A 6 0.96 -24.09 18.63
CA PHE A 6 1.80 -22.92 18.85
C PHE A 6 3.02 -22.95 17.92
N PHE A 7 3.43 -21.80 17.40
CA PHE A 7 4.86 -21.47 17.30
C PHE A 7 5.12 -20.16 18.06
N LYS A 8 5.79 -20.33 19.19
CA LYS A 8 6.38 -19.27 20.00
C LYS A 8 7.87 -19.30 19.70
N THR A 9 8.41 -18.25 19.09
CA THR A 9 9.84 -17.97 19.14
C THR A 9 10.02 -16.53 19.62
N ARG A 10 10.30 -16.38 20.92
CA ARG A 10 11.09 -15.26 21.42
C ARG A 10 12.54 -15.56 21.03
N CYS A 11 13.17 -14.67 20.27
CA CYS A 11 14.58 -14.36 20.40
C CYS A 11 14.82 -12.96 19.81
N PRO A 12 15.46 -12.03 20.55
CA PRO A 12 15.95 -10.79 19.96
C PRO A 12 17.20 -11.13 19.15
N LEU A 13 17.17 -10.94 17.83
CA LEU A 13 18.40 -10.98 17.04
C LEU A 13 19.28 -9.78 17.45
N PRO A 14 20.59 -9.97 17.66
CA PRO A 14 21.49 -8.83 17.83
C PRO A 14 21.53 -8.01 16.52
N PRO A 15 21.74 -6.69 16.58
CA PRO A 15 21.87 -5.88 15.38
C PRO A 15 23.03 -6.40 14.53
N PRO A 16 22.92 -6.41 13.19
CA PRO A 16 24.00 -6.82 12.32
C PRO A 16 25.23 -5.94 12.58
N ARG A 17 26.34 -6.57 12.95
CA ARG A 17 27.65 -5.90 13.02
C ARG A 17 28.14 -5.66 11.60
N PHE A 18 28.02 -4.43 11.13
CA PHE A 18 28.76 -3.97 9.96
C PHE A 18 30.18 -3.61 10.39
N THR A 19 31.12 -4.54 10.20
CA THR A 19 32.55 -4.19 10.22
C THR A 19 32.87 -3.46 8.93
N SER A 20 33.24 -2.18 9.03
CA SER A 20 33.83 -1.44 7.92
C SER A 20 35.15 -2.11 7.52
N ILE A 21 35.16 -2.74 6.36
CA ILE A 21 36.39 -3.16 5.68
C ILE A 21 36.65 -2.12 4.59
N HIS A 22 37.53 -1.18 4.88
CA HIS A 22 38.21 -0.42 3.84
C HIS A 22 39.08 -1.40 3.04
N ASN A 23 38.73 -1.64 1.78
CA ASN A 23 39.74 -2.13 0.84
C ASN A 23 39.51 -1.59 -0.57
N ASN A 24 40.44 -0.75 -0.99
CA ASN A 24 40.61 -0.26 -2.36
C ASN A 24 40.98 -1.45 -3.25
N ASN A 25 40.06 -1.89 -4.10
CA ASN A 25 40.39 -2.48 -5.40
C ASN A 25 39.11 -2.63 -6.23
N TYR A 26 38.99 -1.78 -7.24
CA TYR A 26 38.06 -1.93 -8.34
C TYR A 26 38.39 -3.25 -9.05
N ASN A 27 37.59 -4.30 -8.82
CA ASN A 27 37.32 -5.42 -9.75
C ASN A 27 36.68 -6.69 -9.14
N ASN A 28 36.10 -6.66 -7.94
CA ASN A 28 35.27 -7.78 -7.45
C ASN A 28 33.86 -7.32 -7.12
N ILE A 29 33.00 -7.22 -8.14
CA ILE A 29 31.55 -7.16 -7.92
C ILE A 29 31.12 -8.56 -7.49
N ILE A 30 30.84 -8.73 -6.20
CA ILE A 30 30.06 -9.85 -5.72
C ILE A 30 28.64 -9.61 -6.25
N THR A 31 28.30 -10.29 -7.33
CA THR A 31 26.93 -10.40 -7.82
C THR A 31 26.11 -11.12 -6.75
N LEU A 32 25.37 -10.36 -5.94
CA LEU A 32 24.23 -10.92 -5.23
C LEU A 32 23.27 -11.42 -6.31
N SER A 33 23.24 -12.74 -6.51
CA SER A 33 22.18 -13.40 -7.26
C SER A 33 20.90 -13.32 -6.43
N THR A 34 20.32 -12.12 -6.36
CA THR A 34 18.88 -12.05 -6.49
C THR A 34 18.63 -12.51 -7.91
N SER A 35 17.86 -13.57 -8.10
CA SER A 35 17.27 -13.82 -9.39
C SER A 35 16.38 -12.62 -9.69
N VAL A 36 16.97 -11.58 -10.29
CA VAL A 36 16.27 -10.45 -10.89
C VAL A 36 15.40 -11.10 -11.95
N VAL A 37 14.13 -11.33 -11.64
CA VAL A 37 13.15 -11.69 -12.66
C VAL A 37 13.29 -10.60 -13.72
N PRO A 38 13.64 -10.95 -14.98
CA PRO A 38 13.83 -9.95 -16.00
C PRO A 38 12.54 -9.14 -16.11
N VAL A 39 12.61 -7.85 -15.78
CA VAL A 39 11.48 -6.93 -15.97
C VAL A 39 11.26 -6.86 -17.48
N THR A 40 10.23 -7.55 -17.97
CA THR A 40 9.87 -7.50 -19.37
C THR A 40 9.47 -6.07 -19.74
N THR A 41 9.62 -5.68 -21.00
CA THR A 41 9.16 -4.39 -21.52
C THR A 41 7.69 -4.14 -21.20
N ASP A 42 6.89 -5.21 -21.21
CA ASP A 42 5.47 -5.24 -20.83
C ASP A 42 5.25 -4.81 -19.38
N LEU A 43 6.02 -5.37 -18.42
CA LEU A 43 5.90 -5.02 -17.00
C LEU A 43 6.26 -3.54 -16.74
N ARG A 44 7.28 -3.01 -17.43
CA ARG A 44 7.67 -1.59 -17.30
C ARG A 44 6.55 -0.65 -17.80
N GLU A 45 5.92 -1.00 -18.90
CA GLU A 45 4.78 -0.24 -19.45
C GLU A 45 3.60 -0.29 -18.48
N SER A 46 3.24 -1.47 -17.96
CA SER A 46 2.17 -1.63 -17.00
C SER A 46 2.41 -0.84 -15.70
N VAL A 47 3.65 -0.82 -15.18
CA VAL A 47 4.02 0.01 -14.01
C VAL A 47 3.85 1.50 -14.31
N ARG A 48 4.31 1.96 -15.49
CA ARG A 48 4.15 3.36 -15.91
C ARG A 48 2.67 3.75 -16.00
N ASN A 49 1.84 2.87 -16.56
CA ASN A 49 0.40 3.07 -16.66
C ASN A 49 -0.26 3.15 -15.28
N GLN A 50 0.11 2.26 -14.35
CA GLN A 50 -0.35 2.32 -12.98
C GLN A 50 0.05 3.60 -12.26
N THR A 51 1.28 4.07 -12.42
CA THR A 51 1.74 5.36 -11.86
C THR A 51 0.94 6.53 -12.41
N ASP A 52 0.70 6.58 -13.73
CA ASP A 52 -0.10 7.64 -14.36
C ASP A 52 -1.55 7.66 -13.84
N VAL A 53 -2.20 6.50 -13.77
CA VAL A 53 -3.55 6.37 -13.18
C VAL A 53 -3.53 6.82 -11.72
N GLY A 54 -2.52 6.40 -10.95
CA GLY A 54 -2.32 6.84 -9.58
C GLY A 54 -2.27 8.35 -9.45
N LEU A 55 -1.45 9.04 -10.25
CA LEU A 55 -1.34 10.50 -10.25
C LEU A 55 -2.64 11.20 -10.68
N ARG A 56 -3.38 10.65 -11.65
CA ARG A 56 -4.70 11.19 -12.02
C ARG A 56 -5.69 11.12 -10.87
N MET A 57 -5.71 9.99 -10.16
CA MET A 57 -6.54 9.84 -8.96
C MET A 57 -6.12 10.80 -7.85
N THR A 58 -4.81 10.99 -7.64
CA THR A 58 -4.27 11.95 -6.67
C THR A 58 -4.83 13.34 -6.95
N ASN A 59 -4.76 13.80 -8.20
CA ASN A 59 -5.25 15.10 -8.61
C ASN A 59 -6.76 15.26 -8.34
N HIS A 60 -7.54 14.22 -8.64
CA HIS A 60 -8.98 14.26 -8.40
C HIS A 60 -9.31 14.30 -6.91
N LEU A 61 -8.62 13.49 -6.09
CA LEU A 61 -8.81 13.49 -4.64
C LEU A 61 -8.44 14.84 -4.02
N PHE A 62 -7.35 15.48 -4.47
CA PHE A 62 -6.99 16.82 -4.02
C PHE A 62 -8.06 17.87 -4.32
N GLN A 63 -8.75 17.79 -5.46
CA GLN A 63 -9.84 18.71 -5.81
C GLN A 63 -11.10 18.52 -4.96
N THR A 64 -11.29 17.35 -4.36
CA THR A 64 -12.48 17.05 -3.53
C THR A 64 -12.33 17.40 -2.05
N LYS A 65 -11.14 17.80 -1.61
CA LYS A 65 -10.81 18.03 -0.20
C LYS A 65 -10.73 19.50 0.14
N ALA A 66 -11.03 19.80 1.41
CA ALA A 66 -10.88 21.15 1.95
C ALA A 66 -9.38 21.48 2.13
N ASP A 67 -9.04 22.75 1.92
CA ASP A 67 -7.67 23.25 2.05
C ASP A 67 -7.07 22.92 3.42
N GLY A 68 -5.85 22.37 3.40
CA GLY A 68 -5.08 22.10 4.62
C GLY A 68 -5.32 20.74 5.28
N GLN A 69 -6.08 19.83 4.69
CA GLN A 69 -6.18 18.45 5.16
C GLN A 69 -5.01 17.58 4.65
N ASN A 70 -4.42 16.78 5.55
CA ASN A 70 -3.45 15.74 5.17
C ASN A 70 -4.16 14.62 4.41
N MET A 71 -3.51 14.10 3.36
CA MET A 71 -4.03 12.99 2.57
C MET A 71 -2.96 11.90 2.41
N VAL A 72 -3.37 10.67 2.66
CA VAL A 72 -2.59 9.46 2.37
C VAL A 72 -3.54 8.42 1.79
N TYR A 73 -3.11 7.75 0.73
CA TYR A 73 -3.82 6.60 0.18
C TYR A 73 -2.82 5.72 -0.59
N SER A 74 -3.24 4.50 -0.93
CA SER A 74 -2.42 3.56 -1.69
C SER A 74 -2.95 3.43 -3.12
N PRO A 75 -2.31 4.07 -4.13
CA PRO A 75 -2.70 3.91 -5.53
C PRO A 75 -2.71 2.45 -5.99
N LEU A 76 -1.73 1.66 -5.53
CA LEU A 76 -1.63 0.24 -5.83
C LEU A 76 -2.82 -0.56 -5.28
N SER A 77 -3.26 -0.28 -4.05
CA SER A 77 -4.38 -1.00 -3.45
C SER A 77 -5.69 -0.72 -4.18
N ILE A 78 -5.92 0.53 -4.60
CA ILE A 78 -7.09 0.88 -5.40
C ILE A 78 -7.02 0.24 -6.79
N HIS A 79 -5.84 0.27 -7.41
CA HIS A 79 -5.62 -0.38 -8.70
C HIS A 79 -6.00 -1.87 -8.65
N VAL A 80 -5.59 -2.58 -7.60
CA VAL A 80 -5.91 -4.01 -7.43
C VAL A 80 -7.42 -4.25 -7.27
N LEU A 81 -8.11 -3.44 -6.48
CA LEU A 81 -9.58 -3.54 -6.35
C LEU A 81 -10.29 -3.31 -7.68
N LEU A 82 -9.83 -2.31 -8.46
CA LEU A 82 -10.38 -2.03 -9.78
C LEU A 82 -10.07 -3.15 -10.78
N SER A 83 -8.88 -3.75 -10.71
CA SER A 83 -8.53 -4.92 -11.52
C SER A 83 -9.41 -6.13 -11.21
N LEU A 84 -9.66 -6.41 -9.92
CA LEU A 84 -10.57 -7.49 -9.50
C LEU A 84 -12.00 -7.21 -9.99
N THR A 85 -12.45 -5.95 -9.90
CA THR A 85 -13.75 -5.53 -10.41
C THR A 85 -13.84 -5.74 -11.93
N ALA A 86 -12.81 -5.35 -12.68
CA ALA A 86 -12.75 -5.56 -14.13
C ALA A 86 -12.79 -7.05 -14.51
N ALA A 87 -12.16 -7.91 -13.71
CA ALA A 87 -12.23 -9.37 -13.92
C ALA A 87 -13.63 -9.96 -13.67
N GLY A 88 -14.42 -9.35 -12.78
CA GLY A 88 -15.79 -9.76 -12.46
C GLY A 88 -16.87 -9.21 -13.40
N THR A 89 -16.55 -8.23 -14.25
CA THR A 89 -17.51 -7.58 -15.17
C THR A 89 -17.32 -8.06 -16.62
N LYS A 90 -18.26 -7.71 -17.50
CA LYS A 90 -18.22 -8.01 -18.95
C LYS A 90 -18.81 -6.85 -19.74
N GLY A 91 -18.52 -6.79 -21.04
CA GLY A 91 -19.04 -5.78 -21.97
C GLY A 91 -18.58 -4.37 -21.61
N ALA A 92 -19.43 -3.36 -21.86
CA ALA A 92 -19.07 -1.94 -21.72
C ALA A 92 -18.45 -1.58 -20.36
N THR A 93 -18.94 -2.15 -19.25
CA THR A 93 -18.37 -1.91 -17.91
C THR A 93 -16.94 -2.42 -17.78
N GLN A 94 -16.64 -3.58 -18.37
CA GLN A 94 -15.27 -4.11 -18.39
C GLN A 94 -14.37 -3.22 -19.26
N ASP A 95 -14.87 -2.78 -20.42
CA ASP A 95 -14.13 -1.94 -21.35
C ASP A 95 -13.77 -0.58 -20.74
N GLU A 96 -14.71 0.04 -20.01
CA GLU A 96 -14.47 1.29 -19.28
C GLU A 96 -13.40 1.13 -18.20
N LEU A 97 -13.44 0.04 -17.43
CA LEU A 97 -12.44 -0.24 -16.39
C LEU A 97 -11.05 -0.51 -16.99
N LEU A 98 -10.97 -1.28 -18.08
CA LEU A 98 -9.72 -1.55 -18.77
C LEU A 98 -9.13 -0.27 -19.36
N SER A 99 -9.96 0.58 -19.98
CA SER A 99 -9.56 1.89 -20.50
C SER A 99 -9.04 2.80 -19.39
N PHE A 100 -9.76 2.90 -18.26
CA PHE A 100 -9.33 3.68 -17.11
C PHE A 100 -7.99 3.18 -16.55
N LEU A 101 -7.83 1.87 -16.40
CA LEU A 101 -6.59 1.25 -15.91
C LEU A 101 -5.47 1.21 -16.95
N LYS A 102 -5.72 1.69 -18.17
CA LYS A 102 -4.80 1.65 -19.32
C LYS A 102 -4.23 0.26 -19.58
N SER A 103 -5.11 -0.75 -19.52
CA SER A 103 -4.78 -2.14 -19.79
C SER A 103 -5.52 -2.65 -21.01
N LYS A 104 -4.89 -3.55 -21.78
CA LYS A 104 -5.52 -4.15 -22.96
C LYS A 104 -6.44 -5.31 -22.58
N SER A 105 -6.25 -5.91 -21.40
CA SER A 105 -7.05 -7.06 -20.95
C SER A 105 -7.01 -7.26 -19.44
N THR A 106 -7.94 -8.06 -18.94
CA THR A 106 -7.93 -8.53 -17.55
C THR A 106 -6.76 -9.48 -17.26
N ALA A 107 -6.28 -10.21 -18.27
CA ALA A 107 -5.10 -11.06 -18.15
C ALA A 107 -3.82 -10.24 -17.87
N GLU A 108 -3.68 -9.09 -18.52
CA GLU A 108 -2.56 -8.15 -18.29
C GLU A 108 -2.60 -7.56 -16.87
N LEU A 109 -3.79 -7.17 -16.40
CA LEU A 109 -3.97 -6.70 -15.01
C LEU A 109 -3.64 -7.79 -13.97
N ASN A 110 -4.04 -9.03 -14.24
CA ASN A 110 -3.73 -10.18 -13.40
C ASN A 110 -2.24 -10.51 -13.38
N SER A 111 -1.56 -10.35 -14.52
CA SER A 111 -0.11 -10.50 -14.64
C SER A 111 0.62 -9.42 -13.83
N LEU A 112 0.22 -8.15 -13.96
CA LEU A 112 0.85 -7.04 -13.24
C LEU A 112 0.80 -7.25 -11.73
N ALA A 113 -0.37 -7.46 -11.13
CA ALA A 113 -0.40 -7.58 -9.68
C ALA A 113 0.18 -8.91 -9.18
N SER A 114 0.20 -9.98 -9.99
CA SER A 114 0.99 -11.19 -9.66
C SER A 114 2.51 -10.91 -9.57
N ASN A 115 3.02 -9.97 -10.36
CA ASN A 115 4.42 -9.55 -10.32
C ASN A 115 4.71 -8.53 -9.19
N LEU A 116 3.76 -7.66 -8.85
CA LEU A 116 3.95 -6.63 -7.81
C LEU A 116 3.81 -7.18 -6.39
N VAL A 117 2.94 -8.18 -6.22
CA VAL A 117 2.63 -8.79 -4.93
C VAL A 117 3.89 -9.27 -4.17
N PRO A 118 4.82 -10.03 -4.75
CA PRO A 118 6.01 -10.49 -4.03
C PRO A 118 6.96 -9.36 -3.63
N LEU A 119 6.99 -8.27 -4.41
CA LEU A 119 7.88 -7.13 -4.16
C LEU A 119 7.37 -6.25 -3.01
N VAL A 120 6.05 -6.16 -2.83
CA VAL A 120 5.42 -5.38 -1.77
C VAL A 120 5.38 -6.15 -0.44
N PHE A 121 5.33 -7.47 -0.50
CA PHE A 121 5.19 -8.36 0.65
C PHE A 121 6.36 -9.33 0.75
N ALA A 122 7.59 -8.80 0.81
CA ALA A 122 8.84 -9.55 0.81
C ALA A 122 8.94 -10.64 1.91
N ASP A 123 8.09 -10.58 2.93
CA ASP A 123 8.03 -11.54 4.05
C ASP A 123 7.08 -12.73 3.80
N SER A 124 6.32 -12.77 2.70
CA SER A 124 5.38 -13.85 2.38
C SER A 124 5.61 -14.46 0.99
N SER A 125 5.35 -15.76 0.87
CA SER A 125 5.69 -16.50 -0.36
C SER A 125 4.86 -15.99 -1.55
N PRO A 126 5.43 -15.85 -2.76
CA PRO A 126 4.71 -15.35 -3.95
C PRO A 126 3.39 -16.07 -4.24
N ARG A 127 3.30 -17.36 -3.90
CA ARG A 127 2.11 -18.19 -4.12
C ARG A 127 1.00 -17.91 -3.09
N GLU A 128 1.34 -17.76 -1.82
CA GLU A 128 0.36 -17.40 -0.78
C GLU A 128 -0.20 -16.01 -1.04
N VAL A 129 0.64 -15.05 -1.45
CA VAL A 129 0.15 -13.69 -1.62
C VAL A 129 -0.70 -13.53 -2.88
N VAL A 130 -0.42 -14.20 -4.00
CA VAL A 130 -1.34 -14.15 -5.16
C VAL A 130 -2.68 -14.80 -4.84
N ASP A 131 -2.69 -15.94 -4.13
CA ASP A 131 -3.93 -16.58 -3.68
C ASP A 131 -4.67 -15.74 -2.62
N THR A 132 -3.99 -14.98 -1.78
CA THR A 132 -4.62 -14.17 -0.71
C THR A 132 -5.02 -12.76 -1.19
N PHE A 133 -4.29 -12.17 -2.13
CA PHE A 133 -4.51 -10.79 -2.61
C PHE A 133 -5.55 -10.73 -3.74
N TYR A 134 -5.61 -11.75 -4.61
CA TYR A 134 -6.65 -11.84 -5.64
C TYR A 134 -7.90 -12.58 -5.16
N LYS A 135 -7.80 -13.48 -4.19
CA LYS A 135 -8.96 -14.02 -3.48
C LYS A 135 -9.16 -13.22 -2.20
N GLY A 136 -9.48 -11.94 -2.36
CA GLY A 136 -10.13 -11.20 -1.28
C GLY A 136 -11.25 -12.08 -0.74
N VAL A 137 -11.26 -12.36 0.57
CA VAL A 137 -12.16 -13.37 1.16
C VAL A 137 -13.59 -12.95 0.88
N PRO A 138 -14.30 -13.57 -0.09
CA PRO A 138 -15.63 -13.11 -0.43
C PRO A 138 -16.53 -13.49 0.72
N LYS A 139 -17.13 -12.48 1.35
CA LYS A 139 -18.05 -12.69 2.46
C LYS A 139 -19.44 -12.22 2.06
N GLN A 140 -20.37 -13.17 2.06
CA GLN A 140 -21.77 -12.87 1.82
C GLN A 140 -22.37 -12.29 3.09
N ILE A 141 -22.91 -11.07 2.98
CA ILE A 141 -23.58 -10.39 4.09
C ILE A 141 -24.94 -9.87 3.60
N ASP A 142 -25.96 -10.02 4.43
CA ASP A 142 -27.30 -9.51 4.16
C ASP A 142 -27.38 -8.00 4.46
N PHE A 143 -27.07 -7.17 3.47
CA PHE A 143 -27.24 -5.72 3.61
C PHE A 143 -28.70 -5.30 3.78
N GLN A 144 -29.68 -6.06 3.26
CA GLN A 144 -31.09 -5.64 3.29
C GLN A 144 -31.62 -5.56 4.72
N ASN A 145 -31.28 -6.55 5.54
CA ASN A 145 -31.76 -6.63 6.91
C ASN A 145 -30.66 -6.33 7.95
N LYS A 146 -29.38 -6.43 7.58
CA LYS A 146 -28.25 -6.40 8.52
C LYS A 146 -27.12 -5.45 8.08
N ALA A 147 -27.46 -4.30 7.46
CA ALA A 147 -26.47 -3.32 6.98
C ALA A 147 -25.47 -2.86 8.06
N GLU A 148 -25.92 -2.57 9.28
CA GLU A 148 -25.02 -2.15 10.38
C GLU A 148 -24.13 -3.30 10.89
N GLU A 149 -24.65 -4.53 10.89
CA GLU A 149 -23.85 -5.72 11.20
C GLU A 149 -22.75 -5.89 10.13
N ALA A 150 -23.09 -5.72 8.85
CA ALA A 150 -22.14 -5.76 7.74
C ALA A 150 -21.03 -4.72 7.90
N ARG A 151 -21.41 -3.47 8.22
CA ARG A 151 -20.46 -2.38 8.46
C ARG A 151 -19.51 -2.71 9.62
N THR A 152 -20.07 -3.17 10.75
CA THR A 152 -19.31 -3.54 11.94
C THR A 152 -18.34 -4.68 11.66
N GLU A 153 -18.76 -5.63 10.85
CA GLU A 153 -17.95 -6.78 10.47
C GLU A 153 -16.77 -6.40 9.58
N VAL A 154 -16.98 -5.52 8.58
CA VAL A 154 -15.89 -5.00 7.74
C VAL A 154 -14.90 -4.20 8.57
N ASN A 155 -15.36 -3.35 9.49
CA ASN A 155 -14.48 -2.61 10.40
C ASN A 155 -13.71 -3.55 11.35
N SER A 156 -14.35 -4.60 11.85
CA SER A 156 -13.69 -5.63 12.68
C SER A 156 -12.63 -6.40 11.90
N TRP A 157 -12.90 -6.70 10.62
CA TRP A 157 -11.91 -7.29 9.71
C TRP A 157 -10.70 -6.35 9.54
N ALA A 158 -10.94 -5.07 9.23
CA ALA A 158 -9.86 -4.11 9.05
C ALA A 158 -9.01 -3.95 10.32
N ALA A 159 -9.65 -3.84 11.49
CA ALA A 159 -8.98 -3.78 12.78
C ALA A 159 -8.12 -5.03 13.00
N LYS A 160 -8.65 -6.22 12.71
CA LYS A 160 -7.90 -7.48 12.86
C LYS A 160 -6.69 -7.54 11.92
N GLU A 161 -6.87 -7.30 10.63
CA GLU A 161 -5.80 -7.41 9.62
C GLU A 161 -4.71 -6.35 9.83
N THR A 162 -5.08 -5.20 10.39
CA THR A 162 -4.13 -4.11 10.70
C THR A 162 -3.65 -4.11 12.14
N LYS A 163 -3.87 -5.18 12.91
CA LYS A 163 -3.45 -5.31 14.32
C LYS A 163 -3.94 -4.15 15.21
N GLY A 164 -5.13 -3.63 14.92
CA GLY A 164 -5.80 -2.54 15.63
C GLY A 164 -5.42 -1.14 15.16
N LEU A 165 -4.64 -0.99 14.09
CA LEU A 165 -4.17 0.32 13.63
C LEU A 165 -5.18 1.07 12.76
N ILE A 166 -6.08 0.34 12.10
CA ILE A 166 -7.21 0.89 11.33
C ILE A 166 -8.49 0.28 11.89
N GLU A 167 -9.18 1.00 12.76
CA GLU A 167 -10.40 0.51 13.44
C GLU A 167 -11.69 0.81 12.66
N GLU A 168 -11.70 1.85 11.83
CA GLU A 168 -12.88 2.26 11.07
C GLU A 168 -12.51 2.55 9.61
N VAL A 169 -12.89 1.65 8.70
CA VAL A 169 -12.77 1.81 7.24
C VAL A 169 -14.09 2.31 6.64
N LEU A 170 -15.22 1.87 7.21
CA LEU A 170 -16.56 2.30 6.84
C LEU A 170 -17.12 3.19 7.95
N PRO A 171 -17.18 4.52 7.73
CA PRO A 171 -17.78 5.46 8.66
C PRO A 171 -19.22 5.10 9.00
N SER A 172 -19.68 5.53 10.17
CA SER A 172 -21.10 5.50 10.53
C SER A 172 -21.99 6.05 9.40
N ARG A 173 -23.11 5.36 9.10
CA ARG A 173 -24.04 5.62 7.98
C ARG A 173 -23.53 5.25 6.57
N THR A 174 -22.42 4.54 6.47
CA THR A 174 -21.95 3.97 5.20
C THR A 174 -22.62 2.62 4.95
N GLY A 175 -23.28 2.49 3.79
CA GLY A 175 -24.06 1.30 3.44
C GLY A 175 -25.47 1.34 4.03
N ASN A 176 -26.43 0.77 3.30
CA ASN A 176 -27.84 0.70 3.66
C ASN A 176 -28.49 -0.55 3.02
N SER A 177 -29.80 -0.71 3.17
CA SER A 177 -30.53 -1.86 2.62
C SER A 177 -30.51 -1.98 1.08
N SER A 178 -30.16 -0.90 0.37
CA SER A 178 -29.96 -0.95 -1.09
C SER A 178 -28.52 -1.28 -1.50
N THR A 179 -27.59 -1.39 -0.55
CA THR A 179 -26.21 -1.81 -0.82
C THR A 179 -26.18 -3.26 -1.29
N ARG A 180 -25.32 -3.54 -2.29
CA ARG A 180 -25.19 -4.87 -2.92
C ARG A 180 -23.77 -5.42 -2.88
N LEU A 181 -22.77 -4.53 -2.88
CA LEU A 181 -21.37 -4.87 -2.85
C LEU A 181 -20.60 -3.74 -2.16
N ILE A 182 -19.64 -4.12 -1.31
CA ILE A 182 -18.62 -3.22 -0.78
C ILE A 182 -17.26 -3.82 -1.12
N LEU A 183 -16.38 -2.99 -1.67
CA LEU A 183 -14.97 -3.29 -1.86
C LEU A 183 -14.20 -2.54 -0.78
N ALA A 184 -13.66 -3.25 0.19
CA ALA A 184 -12.91 -2.67 1.30
C ALA A 184 -11.43 -3.01 1.16
N ASN A 185 -10.58 -2.02 1.44
CA ASN A 185 -9.13 -2.18 1.54
C ASN A 185 -8.62 -1.38 2.74
N ALA A 186 -7.67 -1.96 3.47
CA ALA A 186 -6.99 -1.34 4.58
C ALA A 186 -5.50 -1.66 4.48
N LEU A 187 -4.65 -0.63 4.46
CA LEU A 187 -3.20 -0.77 4.39
C LEU A 187 -2.54 0.10 5.45
N TYR A 188 -1.70 -0.52 6.28
CA TYR A 188 -0.83 0.16 7.22
C TYR A 188 0.62 -0.06 6.81
N PHE A 189 1.42 1.01 6.82
CA PHE A 189 2.85 0.95 6.54
C PHE A 189 3.64 1.51 7.70
N LYS A 190 4.65 0.76 8.15
CA LYS A 190 5.67 1.20 9.09
C LYS A 190 7.03 0.81 8.55
N GLY A 191 7.75 1.79 8.03
CA GLY A 191 9.12 1.64 7.54
C GLY A 191 10.14 1.95 8.62
N VAL A 192 11.30 1.32 8.49
CA VAL A 192 12.54 1.76 9.15
C VAL A 192 13.39 2.45 8.09
N TRP A 193 13.99 3.58 8.43
CA TRP A 193 14.89 4.28 7.51
C TRP A 193 16.16 3.44 7.30
N ASP A 194 16.71 3.44 6.09
CA ASP A 194 18.02 2.85 5.83
C ASP A 194 19.12 3.57 6.63
N ASN A 195 19.00 4.91 6.72
CA ASN A 195 19.81 5.76 7.58
C ASN A 195 18.89 6.51 8.56
N GLU A 196 18.88 6.08 9.82
CA GLU A 196 17.99 6.64 10.85
C GLU A 196 18.42 8.04 11.32
N PHE A 197 17.44 8.88 11.65
CA PHE A 197 17.70 10.17 12.28
C PHE A 197 18.03 9.99 13.77
N HIS A 198 19.05 10.72 14.24
CA HIS A 198 19.33 10.79 15.67
C HIS A 198 18.25 11.58 16.41
N GLU A 199 17.51 10.91 17.30
CA GLU A 199 16.42 11.50 18.08
C GLU A 199 16.84 12.76 18.85
N SER A 200 18.07 12.78 19.38
CA SER A 200 18.62 13.93 20.12
C SER A 200 18.78 15.20 19.28
N LYS A 201 18.74 15.07 17.95
CA LYS A 201 18.81 16.21 17.03
C LYS A 201 17.42 16.73 16.63
N THR A 202 16.35 16.00 16.91
CA THR A 202 14.97 16.44 16.63
C THR A 202 14.64 17.66 17.48
N LYS A 203 14.23 18.75 16.83
CA LYS A 203 13.86 20.01 17.49
C LYS A 203 12.55 20.56 16.94
N LYS A 204 11.87 21.38 17.73
CA LYS A 204 10.67 22.07 17.27
C LYS A 204 11.03 23.20 16.31
N TYR A 205 10.36 23.24 15.17
CA TYR A 205 10.42 24.34 14.22
C TYR A 205 9.02 24.68 13.71
N VAL A 206 8.92 25.85 13.08
CA VAL A 206 7.67 26.34 12.50
C VAL A 206 7.40 25.62 11.18
N PHE A 207 6.24 24.99 11.07
CA PHE A 207 5.66 24.52 9.83
C PHE A 207 4.62 25.53 9.32
N HIS A 208 4.79 25.97 8.07
CA HIS A 208 3.95 26.97 7.44
C HIS A 208 2.78 26.30 6.71
N LEU A 209 1.54 26.57 7.14
CA LEU A 209 0.35 26.01 6.50
C LEU A 209 0.00 26.77 5.22
N LEU A 210 -0.57 26.06 4.23
CA LEU A 210 -0.96 26.62 2.92
C LEU A 210 -1.99 27.76 3.04
N ASN A 211 -2.78 27.79 4.11
CA ASN A 211 -3.78 28.83 4.33
C ASN A 211 -3.19 30.19 4.72
N GLY A 212 -1.88 30.28 4.95
CA GLY A 212 -1.15 31.51 5.28
C GLY A 212 -1.54 32.18 6.60
N ARG A 213 -2.51 31.64 7.34
CA ARG A 213 -3.10 32.25 8.54
C ARG A 213 -2.64 31.60 9.84
N SER A 214 -1.94 30.48 9.75
CA SER A 214 -1.58 29.69 10.91
C SER A 214 -0.22 29.01 10.70
N ASN A 215 0.64 29.17 11.69
CA ASN A 215 1.91 28.48 11.81
C ASN A 215 1.77 27.49 12.96
N ILE A 216 2.24 26.26 12.78
CA ILE A 216 2.25 25.26 13.85
C ILE A 216 3.69 24.89 14.18
N GLU A 217 3.98 24.65 15.46
CA GLU A 217 5.24 24.02 15.83
C GLU A 217 5.14 22.52 15.61
N ALA A 218 6.08 21.94 14.87
CA ALA A 218 6.21 20.52 14.67
C ALA A 218 7.63 20.05 15.02
N PRO A 219 7.83 18.79 15.41
CA PRO A 219 9.17 18.21 15.53
C PRO A 219 9.76 17.99 14.13
N PHE A 220 10.88 18.65 13.82
CA PHE A 220 11.62 18.41 12.58
C PHE A 220 12.83 17.53 12.89
N MET A 221 12.95 16.45 12.14
CA MET A 221 14.14 15.61 12.11
C MET A 221 15.25 16.31 11.31
N THR A 222 16.51 16.13 11.71
CA THR A 222 17.66 16.75 11.02
C THR A 222 18.83 15.78 10.92
N SER A 223 19.51 15.79 9.78
CA SER A 223 20.76 15.07 9.56
C SER A 223 21.76 15.99 8.83
N HIS A 224 23.05 15.69 8.99
CA HIS A 224 24.15 16.31 8.23
C HIS A 224 24.77 15.32 7.23
N ASP A 225 24.20 14.12 7.12
CA ASP A 225 24.63 13.10 6.16
C ASP A 225 24.12 13.46 4.76
N GLU A 226 24.72 12.88 3.72
CA GLU A 226 24.28 13.07 2.34
C GLU A 226 22.82 12.61 2.15
N GLN A 227 22.00 13.45 1.50
CA GLN A 227 20.58 13.19 1.27
C GLN A 227 20.27 13.12 -0.22
N PHE A 228 19.41 12.18 -0.63
CA PHE A 228 18.87 12.14 -1.99
C PHE A 228 17.75 13.17 -2.14
N ILE A 229 18.03 14.28 -2.81
CA ILE A 229 17.05 15.34 -3.08
C ILE A 229 16.70 15.30 -4.57
N SER A 230 15.44 15.00 -4.90
CA SER A 230 14.89 15.17 -6.24
C SER A 230 13.89 16.32 -6.21
N ALA A 231 14.15 17.37 -6.99
CA ALA A 231 13.19 18.43 -7.24
C ALA A 231 12.48 18.15 -8.56
N PHE A 232 11.16 17.98 -8.52
CA PHE A 232 10.34 17.90 -9.72
C PHE A 232 9.94 19.32 -10.09
N CYS A 233 10.45 19.82 -11.23
CA CYS A 233 10.03 21.09 -11.84
C CYS A 233 8.78 20.90 -12.70
#